data_AF-A0A847ASY5-F1
#
_entry.id   AF-A0A847ASY5-F1
#
_cell.length_a   1.000
_cell.length_b   1.000
_cell.length_c   1.000
_cell.angle_alpha   90.00
_cell.angle_beta   90.00
_cell.angle_gamma   90.00
#
_symmetry.space_group_name_H-M   'P 1'
#
loop_
_entity.id
_entity.type
_entity.pdbx_description
1 polymer ?
#
loop_
_entity_poly.entity_id
_entity_poly.type
_entity_poly.pdbx_seq_one_letter_code
_entity_poly.pdbx_strand_id
1 'polypeptide(L)'
;MEFLYEKISYLRGLADGLDVKADTREGKLFNALLEVVEEIADAMNDIVEDQDEVNEYLDLLDEDLSVVEEELFGDFELDEDDYEYDDDYDFDFDDDDYDDDFDDEEHVGCINCGEEE
;
A
#
# COMPACT_ATOMS: atom_id res chain seq x y z
N MET A 1 -10.93 3.11 -13.90
CA MET A 1 -9.68 3.14 -14.71
C MET A 1 -9.87 3.31 -16.22
N GLU A 2 -11.11 3.36 -16.75
CA GLU A 2 -11.40 3.50 -18.19
C GLU A 2 -10.65 4.68 -18.86
N PHE A 3 -10.48 5.78 -18.13
CA PHE A 3 -9.71 6.96 -18.55
C PHE A 3 -8.23 6.69 -18.87
N LEU A 4 -7.59 5.71 -18.21
CA LEU A 4 -6.19 5.37 -18.45
C LEU A 4 -6.04 4.62 -19.78
N TYR A 5 -6.93 3.66 -20.06
CA TYR A 5 -6.98 2.99 -21.36
C TYR A 5 -7.37 3.93 -22.50
N GLU A 6 -8.26 4.90 -22.27
CA GLU A 6 -8.56 5.96 -23.26
C GLU A 6 -7.32 6.79 -23.60
N LYS A 7 -6.52 7.15 -22.59
CA LYS A 7 -5.26 7.88 -22.81
C LYS A 7 -4.22 7.05 -23.55
N ILE A 8 -4.08 5.77 -23.21
CA ILE A 8 -3.17 4.86 -23.92
C ILE A 8 -3.61 4.70 -25.38
N SER A 9 -4.91 4.54 -25.63
CA SER A 9 -5.49 4.47 -26.97
C SER A 9 -5.27 5.76 -27.76
N TYR A 10 -5.38 6.92 -27.10
CA TYR A 10 -5.04 8.21 -27.70
C TYR A 10 -3.55 8.30 -28.07
N LEU A 11 -2.64 7.83 -27.20
CA LEU A 11 -1.21 7.80 -27.48
C LEU A 11 -0.86 6.88 -28.65
N ARG A 12 -1.52 5.72 -28.77
CA ARG A 12 -1.41 4.84 -29.95
C ARG A 12 -1.83 5.58 -31.23
N GLY A 13 -2.99 6.21 -31.22
CA GLY A 13 -3.48 6.99 -32.37
C GLY A 13 -2.57 8.17 -32.73
N LEU A 14 -1.96 8.82 -31.73
CA LEU A 14 -1.01 9.90 -31.95
C LEU A 14 0.30 9.38 -32.58
N ALA A 15 0.78 8.22 -32.16
CA ALA A 15 1.97 7.58 -32.73
C ALA A 15 1.76 7.18 -34.19
N ASP A 16 0.59 6.65 -34.53
CA ASP A 16 0.19 6.37 -35.91
C ASP A 16 0.19 7.65 -36.76
N GLY A 17 -0.32 8.77 -36.20
CA GLY A 17 -0.35 10.07 -36.88
C GLY A 17 1.02 10.72 -37.09
N LEU A 18 2.02 10.34 -36.28
CA LEU A 18 3.40 10.82 -36.37
C LEU A 18 4.30 9.94 -37.27
N ASP A 19 3.74 8.91 -37.90
CA ASP A 19 4.47 7.91 -38.70
C ASP A 19 5.60 7.24 -37.89
N VAL A 20 5.35 6.97 -36.60
CA VAL A 20 6.28 6.22 -35.74
C VAL A 20 6.30 4.78 -36.21
N LYS A 21 7.21 4.46 -37.11
CA LYS A 21 7.27 3.11 -37.68
C LYS A 21 7.81 2.12 -36.65
N ALA A 22 7.08 1.04 -36.44
CA ALA A 22 7.43 -0.03 -35.51
C ALA A 22 8.76 -0.74 -35.83
N ASP A 23 9.31 -0.57 -37.04
CA ASP A 23 10.58 -1.15 -37.48
C ASP A 23 11.81 -0.27 -37.14
N THR A 24 11.59 1.00 -36.79
CA THR A 24 12.65 1.91 -36.30
C THR A 24 13.04 1.59 -34.86
N ARG A 25 14.24 2.02 -34.43
CA ARG A 25 14.70 1.79 -33.04
C ARG A 25 13.81 2.54 -32.06
N GLU A 26 13.41 3.74 -32.45
CA GLU A 26 12.56 4.66 -31.71
C GLU A 26 11.13 4.10 -31.60
N GLY A 27 10.57 3.55 -32.68
CA GLY A 27 9.25 2.92 -32.66
C GLY A 27 9.18 1.64 -31.83
N LYS A 28 10.23 0.82 -31.83
CA LYS A 28 10.32 -0.36 -30.93
C LYS A 28 10.33 0.06 -29.47
N LEU A 29 11.12 1.07 -29.12
CA LEU A 29 11.15 1.61 -27.76
C LEU A 29 9.79 2.18 -27.34
N PHE A 30 9.12 2.91 -28.23
CA PHE A 30 7.81 3.49 -27.97
C PHE A 30 6.73 2.42 -27.74
N ASN A 31 6.71 1.36 -28.56
CA ASN A 31 5.79 0.24 -28.38
C ASN A 31 6.03 -0.50 -27.07
N ALA A 32 7.30 -0.78 -26.73
CA ALA A 32 7.64 -1.40 -25.45
C ALA A 32 7.21 -0.52 -24.27
N LEU A 33 7.33 0.81 -24.38
CA LEU A 33 6.87 1.73 -23.35
C LEU A 33 5.33 1.74 -23.24
N LEU A 34 4.60 1.65 -24.35
CA LEU A 34 3.14 1.52 -24.32
C LEU A 34 2.70 0.21 -23.67
N GLU A 35 3.37 -0.91 -23.95
CA GLU A 35 3.10 -2.20 -23.31
C GLU A 35 3.28 -2.12 -21.79
N VAL A 36 4.39 -1.54 -21.31
CA VAL A 36 4.61 -1.35 -19.86
C VAL A 36 3.55 -0.45 -19.23
N VAL A 37 3.12 0.60 -19.94
CA VAL A 37 2.05 1.48 -19.43
C VAL A 37 0.69 0.77 -19.38
N GLU A 38 0.42 -0.14 -20.31
CA GLU A 38 -0.77 -1.02 -20.26
C GLU A 38 -0.70 -1.97 -19.07
N GLU A 39 0.43 -2.63 -18.85
CA GLU A 39 0.63 -3.51 -17.69
C GLU A 39 0.47 -2.76 -16.36
N ILE A 40 0.96 -1.51 -16.28
CA ILE A 40 0.75 -0.65 -15.11
C ILE A 40 -0.74 -0.31 -14.95
N ALA A 41 -1.45 -0.04 -16.04
CA ALA A 41 -2.89 0.23 -15.98
C ALA A 41 -3.67 -1.00 -15.49
N ASP A 42 -3.31 -2.20 -15.96
CA ASP A 42 -3.93 -3.45 -15.51
C ASP A 42 -3.67 -3.68 -14.01
N ALA A 43 -2.41 -3.61 -13.56
CA ALA A 43 -2.06 -3.81 -12.15
C ALA A 43 -2.71 -2.77 -11.22
N MET A 44 -2.84 -1.52 -11.67
CA MET A 44 -3.55 -0.49 -10.91
C MET A 44 -5.05 -0.75 -10.81
N ASN A 45 -5.64 -1.42 -11.80
CA ASN A 45 -7.05 -1.82 -11.78
C ASN A 45 -7.27 -2.88 -10.70
N ASP A 46 -6.43 -3.91 -10.69
CA ASP A 46 -6.47 -4.98 -9.70
C ASP A 46 -6.34 -4.41 -8.28
N ILE A 47 -5.44 -3.46 -8.05
CA ILE A 47 -5.28 -2.78 -6.74
C ILE A 47 -6.54 -2.03 -6.32
N VAL A 48 -7.25 -1.38 -7.26
CA VAL A 48 -8.49 -0.66 -6.93
C VAL A 48 -9.59 -1.67 -6.55
N GLU A 49 -9.68 -2.79 -7.25
CA GLU A 49 -10.64 -3.85 -6.91
C GLU A 49 -10.35 -4.45 -5.53
N ASP A 50 -9.07 -4.76 -5.23
CA ASP A 50 -8.66 -5.25 -3.92
C ASP A 50 -8.93 -4.20 -2.82
N GLN A 51 -8.71 -2.91 -3.11
CA GLN A 51 -9.00 -1.83 -2.16
C GLN A 51 -10.49 -1.70 -1.87
N ASP A 52 -11.35 -1.86 -2.88
CA ASP A 52 -12.80 -1.87 -2.71
C ASP A 52 -13.22 -3.05 -1.83
N GLU A 53 -12.66 -4.24 -2.02
CA GLU A 53 -12.91 -5.41 -1.14
C GLU A 53 -12.47 -5.14 0.31
N VAL A 54 -11.30 -4.53 0.51
CA VAL A 54 -10.82 -4.15 1.85
C VAL A 54 -11.76 -3.14 2.51
N ASN A 55 -12.28 -2.16 1.78
CA ASN A 55 -13.24 -1.20 2.33
C ASN A 55 -14.53 -1.91 2.79
N GLU A 56 -15.03 -2.90 2.04
CA GLU A 56 -16.17 -3.70 2.48
C GLU A 56 -15.88 -4.46 3.79
N TYR A 57 -14.68 -5.02 3.95
CA TYR A 57 -14.29 -5.64 5.22
C TYR A 57 -14.20 -4.63 6.38
N LEU A 58 -13.73 -3.41 6.11
CA LEU A 58 -13.67 -2.36 7.13
C LEU A 58 -15.06 -1.92 7.57
N ASP A 59 -16.01 -1.79 6.64
CA ASP A 59 -17.41 -1.47 6.96
C ASP A 59 -18.04 -2.56 7.85
N LEU A 60 -17.75 -3.84 7.57
CA LEU A 60 -18.20 -4.95 8.42
C LEU A 60 -17.57 -4.92 9.81
N LEU A 61 -16.29 -4.58 9.90
CA LEU A 61 -15.58 -4.46 11.18
C LEU A 61 -16.15 -3.31 12.02
N ASP A 62 -16.47 -2.17 11.39
CA ASP A 62 -17.11 -1.03 12.03
C ASP A 62 -18.49 -1.40 12.58
N GLU A 63 -19.30 -2.12 11.79
CA GLU A 63 -20.60 -2.64 12.24
C GLU A 63 -20.44 -3.57 13.45
N ASP A 64 -19.55 -4.56 13.37
CA ASP A 64 -19.32 -5.49 14.47
C ASP A 64 -18.80 -4.78 15.73
N LEU A 65 -17.91 -3.79 15.58
CA LEU A 65 -17.39 -3.01 16.70
C LEU A 65 -18.48 -2.17 17.34
N SER A 66 -19.36 -1.54 16.55
CA SER A 66 -20.50 -0.76 17.06
C SER A 66 -21.41 -1.59 17.98
N VAL A 67 -21.61 -2.87 17.67
CA VAL A 67 -22.38 -3.80 18.50
C VAL A 67 -21.68 -4.08 19.83
N VAL A 68 -20.36 -4.24 19.81
CA VAL A 68 -19.57 -4.44 21.04
C VAL A 68 -19.58 -3.17 21.90
N GLU A 69 -19.46 -2.01 21.28
CA GLU A 69 -19.53 -0.71 21.96
C GLU A 69 -20.90 -0.49 22.60
N GLU A 70 -21.99 -0.81 21.91
CA GLU A 70 -23.34 -0.71 22.47
C GLU A 70 -23.54 -1.67 23.66
N GLU A 71 -23.06 -2.92 23.58
CA GLU A 71 -23.20 -3.89 24.68
C GLU A 71 -22.39 -3.51 25.93
N LEU A 72 -21.20 -2.91 25.75
CA LEU A 72 -20.31 -2.56 26.86
C LEU A 72 -20.55 -1.15 27.40
N PHE A 73 -20.87 -0.20 26.52
CA PHE A 73 -20.93 1.23 26.81
C PHE A 73 -22.29 1.87 26.49
N GLY A 74 -23.24 1.18 25.86
CA GLY A 74 -24.52 1.77 25.43
C GLY A 74 -25.47 2.21 26.54
N ASP A 75 -25.31 1.67 27.76
CA ASP A 75 -26.04 2.09 28.97
C ASP A 75 -25.30 3.22 29.74
N PHE A 76 -24.06 3.53 29.36
CA PHE A 76 -23.37 4.72 29.84
C PHE A 76 -23.83 5.88 28.96
N GLU A 77 -24.66 6.78 29.51
CA GLU A 77 -24.87 8.10 28.91
C GLU A 77 -23.52 8.84 28.93
N LEU A 78 -22.65 8.53 27.97
CA LEU A 78 -21.46 9.31 27.65
C LEU A 78 -21.99 10.61 27.06
N ASP A 79 -22.28 11.57 27.94
CA ASP A 79 -22.48 12.95 27.54
C ASP A 79 -21.26 13.34 26.70
N GLU A 80 -21.48 13.88 25.50
CA GLU A 80 -20.44 14.22 24.52
C GLU A 80 -19.40 15.21 25.10
N ASP A 81 -19.69 15.77 26.28
CA ASP A 81 -18.87 16.68 27.08
C ASP A 81 -18.01 16.00 28.17
N ASP A 82 -18.08 14.68 28.38
CA ASP A 82 -17.29 13.94 29.41
C ASP A 82 -16.08 13.17 28.83
N TYR A 83 -15.69 13.48 27.60
CA TYR A 83 -14.33 13.21 27.13
C TYR A 83 -13.36 14.23 27.75
N GLU A 84 -13.29 14.27 29.08
CA GLU A 84 -12.07 14.74 29.73
C GLU A 84 -11.01 13.71 29.34
N TYR A 85 -10.20 14.07 28.35
CA TYR A 85 -8.99 13.34 27.98
C TYR A 85 -8.14 13.33 29.26
N ASP A 86 -8.30 12.30 30.07
CA ASP A 86 -7.46 12.07 31.23
C ASP A 86 -6.10 11.67 30.67
N ASP A 87 -5.30 12.69 30.38
CA ASP A 87 -3.88 12.65 30.01
C ASP A 87 -3.00 12.04 31.14
N ASP A 88 -3.60 11.28 32.07
CA ASP A 88 -2.96 10.51 33.13
C ASP A 88 -2.77 9.03 32.76
N TYR A 89 -2.77 8.68 31.47
CA TYR A 89 -2.03 7.50 31.01
C TYR A 89 -0.53 7.79 31.07
N ASP A 90 -0.01 7.82 32.29
CA ASP A 90 1.41 7.69 32.59
C ASP A 90 1.81 6.24 32.22
N PHE A 91 1.97 6.01 30.92
CA PHE A 91 2.63 4.83 30.41
C PHE A 91 4.11 5.00 30.75
N ASP A 92 4.46 4.70 32.00
CA ASP A 92 5.83 4.48 32.46
C ASP A 92 6.40 3.34 31.61
N PHE A 93 6.94 3.70 30.46
CA PHE A 93 7.92 2.90 29.77
C PHE A 93 9.16 2.96 30.65
N ASP A 94 9.22 2.05 31.61
CA ASP A 94 10.39 1.80 32.46
C ASP A 94 11.53 1.35 31.52
N ASP A 95 12.21 2.34 30.94
CA ASP A 95 13.33 2.26 30.02
C ASP A 95 14.61 1.96 30.79
N ASP A 96 14.64 0.86 31.54
CA ASP A 96 15.76 0.52 32.43
C ASP A 96 16.08 -0.99 32.44
N ASP A 97 15.95 -1.69 31.31
CA ASP A 97 16.45 -3.08 31.20
C ASP A 97 16.98 -3.46 29.79
N TYR A 98 17.59 -2.50 29.08
CA TYR A 98 18.57 -2.85 28.04
C TYR A 98 19.97 -2.86 28.67
N ASP A 99 20.30 -4.00 29.27
CA ASP A 99 21.63 -4.37 29.73
C ASP A 99 22.59 -4.34 28.52
N ASP A 100 23.37 -3.26 28.44
CA ASP A 100 24.35 -2.93 27.39
C ASP A 100 25.62 -3.79 27.53
N ASP A 101 25.47 -5.12 27.45
CA ASP A 101 26.56 -6.10 27.55
C ASP A 101 26.38 -7.24 26.52
N PHE A 102 26.28 -6.91 25.24
CA PHE A 102 26.56 -7.87 24.16
C PHE A 102 27.65 -7.36 23.21
N ASP A 103 28.83 -7.18 23.81
CA ASP A 103 30.10 -7.20 23.11
C ASP A 103 30.43 -8.67 22.82
N ASP A 104 30.05 -9.16 21.63
CA ASP A 104 30.73 -10.31 21.02
C ASP A 104 30.61 -10.27 19.49
N GLU A 105 31.75 -10.02 18.87
CA GLU A 105 32.03 -10.21 17.46
C GLU A 105 31.69 -11.64 17.03
N GLU A 106 30.62 -11.83 16.26
CA GLU A 106 30.51 -13.03 15.41
C GLU A 106 30.07 -12.67 14.00
N HIS A 107 31.05 -12.67 13.10
CA HIS A 107 30.90 -12.65 11.66
C HIS A 107 29.89 -13.74 11.21
N VAL A 108 28.66 -13.36 10.93
CA VAL A 108 27.72 -14.22 10.19
C VAL A 108 28.10 -14.17 8.71
N GLY A 109 28.94 -15.12 8.30
CA GLY A 109 29.24 -15.36 6.90
C GLY A 109 27.97 -15.74 6.12
N CYS A 110 27.71 -15.03 5.02
CA CYS A 110 26.68 -15.39 4.05
C CYS A 110 26.99 -16.78 3.48
N ILE A 111 26.26 -17.81 3.91
CA ILE A 111 26.46 -19.20 3.47
C ILE A 111 25.89 -19.50 2.08
N ASN A 112 25.41 -18.49 1.35
CA ASN A 112 24.88 -18.70 0.00
C ASN A 112 25.04 -17.49 -0.94
N CYS A 113 26.14 -16.76 -0.82
CA CYS A 113 26.55 -15.77 -1.80
C CYS A 113 27.52 -16.48 -2.76
N GLY A 114 27.01 -16.93 -3.90
CA GLY A 114 27.80 -17.61 -4.94
C GLY A 114 28.90 -16.68 -5.48
N GLU A 115 30.15 -17.12 -5.33
CA GLU A 115 31.30 -16.44 -5.90
C GLU A 115 31.31 -16.64 -7.43
N GLU A 116 31.29 -15.52 -8.15
CA GLU A 116 31.81 -15.45 -9.51
C GLU A 116 33.35 -15.41 -9.42
N GLU A 117 34.01 -16.50 -9.84
CA GLU A 117 35.30 -16.50 -10.54
C GLU A 117 35.33 -17.61 -11.61
#